data_AF-A0A4V6D5X0-F1
#
_entry.id   AF-A0A4V6D5X0-F1
#
_cell.length_a   1.000
_cell.length_b   1.000
_cell.length_c   1.000
_cell.angle_alpha   90.00
_cell.angle_beta   90.00
_cell.angle_gamma   90.00
#
_symmetry.space_group_name_H-M   'P 1'
#
loop_
_entity.id
_entity.type
_entity.pdbx_description
1 polymer ?
#
loop_
_entity_poly.entity_id
_entity_poly.type
_entity_poly.pdbx_seq_one_letter_code
_entity_poly.pdbx_strand_id
1 'polypeptide(L)'
;MVLMPVNDNTDYMRVGGGKHWSLLVIHIAKDHSSCHFVHHDSVSSGLNYTVAVKYANALQQVLPKAPPVIKAHTPKQLNGSDCGLCVLALSKVTCTWWIK
;
A
#
# COMPACT_ATOMS: atom_id res chain seq x y z
N MET A 1 4.65 -12.53 -0.04
CA MET A 1 4.17 -11.18 -0.42
C MET A 1 2.83 -10.93 0.26
N VAL A 2 2.61 -9.73 0.77
CA VAL A 2 1.33 -9.27 1.34
C VAL A 2 0.89 -8.01 0.58
N LEU A 3 -0.37 -7.98 0.16
CA LEU A 3 -1.00 -6.82 -0.47
C LEU A 3 -1.96 -6.20 0.53
N MET A 4 -1.70 -4.96 0.93
CA MET A 4 -2.47 -4.28 1.97
C MET A 4 -3.10 -3.02 1.40
N PRO A 5 -4.43 -3.04 1.11
CA PRO A 5 -5.17 -1.82 0.79
C PRO A 5 -5.08 -0.83 1.95
N VAL A 6 -4.70 0.41 1.65
CA VAL A 6 -4.57 1.50 2.61
C VAL A 6 -5.68 2.51 2.33
N ASN A 7 -6.38 2.91 3.37
CA ASN A 7 -7.46 3.89 3.33
C ASN A 7 -7.26 4.94 4.43
N ASP A 8 -7.57 6.20 4.12
CA ASP A 8 -7.44 7.33 5.04
C ASP A 8 -8.59 7.48 6.05
N ASN A 9 -9.51 6.51 6.14
CA ASN A 9 -10.54 6.52 7.16
C ASN A 9 -9.91 6.41 8.56
N THR A 10 -10.12 7.44 9.37
CA THR A 10 -9.67 7.49 10.77
C THR A 10 -10.67 6.87 11.75
N ASP A 11 -11.90 6.59 11.30
CA ASP A 11 -12.96 5.97 12.09
C ASP A 11 -13.34 4.62 11.49
N TYR A 12 -12.71 3.55 11.98
CA TYR A 12 -12.92 2.20 11.48
C TYR A 12 -14.34 1.65 11.73
N MET A 13 -15.13 2.28 12.61
CA MET A 13 -16.53 1.91 12.85
C MET A 13 -17.49 2.58 11.87
N ARG A 14 -17.03 3.61 11.15
CA ARG A 14 -17.85 4.34 10.18
C ARG A 14 -17.80 3.68 8.80
N VAL A 15 -18.94 3.13 8.40
CA VAL A 15 -19.17 2.66 7.02
C VAL A 15 -19.08 3.83 6.05
N GLY A 16 -18.40 3.62 4.92
CA GLY A 16 -18.22 4.66 3.89
C GLY A 16 -17.33 5.84 4.33
N GLY A 17 -16.57 5.69 5.41
CA GLY A 17 -15.50 6.63 5.77
C GLY A 17 -14.29 6.53 4.85
N GLY A 18 -13.39 7.51 4.94
CA GLY A 18 -12.23 7.63 4.04
C GLY A 18 -12.60 8.19 2.67
N LYS A 19 -11.62 8.79 1.99
CA LYS A 19 -11.76 9.45 0.70
C LYS A 19 -10.86 8.84 -0.37
N HIS A 20 -9.81 8.13 0.03
CA HIS A 20 -8.78 7.70 -0.90
C HIS A 20 -8.26 6.31 -0.59
N TRP A 21 -8.06 5.51 -1.64
CA TRP A 21 -7.48 4.18 -1.58
C TRP A 21 -6.10 4.17 -2.22
N SER A 22 -5.18 3.45 -1.60
CA SER A 22 -3.83 3.22 -2.11
C SER A 22 -3.37 1.82 -1.72
N LEU A 23 -2.20 1.37 -2.18
CA LEU A 23 -1.73 0.01 -1.95
C LEU A 23 -0.36 0.02 -1.28
N LEU A 24 -0.24 -0.68 -0.15
CA LEU A 24 1.05 -1.03 0.45
C LEU A 24 1.38 -2.48 0.10
N VAL A 25 2.48 -2.69 -0.63
CA VAL A 25 3.02 -4.00 -0.96
C VAL A 25 4.13 -4.31 0.03
N ILE A 26 4.01 -5.42 0.74
CA ILE A 26 5.06 -5.93 1.61
C ILE A 26 5.65 -7.17 0.97
N HIS A 27 6.92 -7.06 0.61
CA HIS A 27 7.69 -8.17 0.10
C HIS A 27 8.74 -8.59 1.13
N ILE A 28 8.75 -9.87 1.47
CA ILE A 28 9.82 -10.52 2.23
C ILE A 28 10.32 -11.68 1.36
N ALA A 29 11.61 -11.70 1.06
CA ALA A 29 12.21 -12.77 0.28
C ALA A 29 12.09 -14.12 1.00
N LYS A 30 12.00 -15.22 0.24
CA LYS A 30 11.81 -16.57 0.80
C LYS A 30 12.95 -16.99 1.73
N ASP A 31 14.17 -16.53 1.45
CA ASP A 31 15.38 -16.75 2.24
C ASP A 31 15.57 -15.71 3.35
N HIS A 32 14.61 -14.81 3.53
CA HIS A 32 14.64 -13.69 4.47
C HIS A 32 15.81 -12.70 4.27
N SER A 33 16.46 -12.72 3.10
CA SER A 33 17.57 -11.82 2.77
C SER A 33 17.15 -10.37 2.58
N SER A 34 15.90 -10.14 2.16
CA SER A 34 15.36 -8.79 1.92
C SER A 34 13.92 -8.65 2.39
N CYS A 35 13.60 -7.42 2.78
CA CYS A 35 12.27 -6.98 3.18
C CYS A 35 12.05 -5.59 2.59
N HIS A 36 10.93 -5.38 1.90
CA HIS A 36 10.59 -4.13 1.24
C HIS A 36 9.13 -3.77 1.46
N PHE A 37 8.90 -2.52 1.82
CA PHE A 37 7.56 -1.95 2.02
C PHE A 37 7.40 -0.87 0.95
N VAL A 38 6.59 -1.16 -0.06
CA VAL A 38 6.46 -0.32 -1.27
C VAL A 38 5.03 0.20 -1.35
N HIS A 39 4.87 1.51 -1.22
CA HIS A 39 3.58 2.19 -1.25
C HIS A 39 3.30 2.78 -2.63
N HIS A 40 2.22 2.32 -3.23
CA HIS A 40 1.68 2.82 -4.49
C HIS A 40 0.48 3.71 -4.22
N ASP A 41 0.56 4.95 -4.71
CA ASP A 41 -0.50 5.95 -4.60
C ASP A 41 -0.75 6.58 -5.98
N SER A 42 -1.96 6.40 -6.49
CA SER A 42 -2.41 6.91 -7.79
C SER A 42 -2.69 8.43 -7.77
N VAL A 43 -2.75 9.06 -6.60
CA VAL A 43 -2.89 10.52 -6.46
C VAL A 43 -1.52 11.19 -6.38
N SER A 44 -1.35 12.32 -7.08
CA SER A 44 -0.06 13.00 -7.22
C SER A 44 0.47 13.60 -5.92
N SER A 45 -0.41 14.03 -5.01
CA SER A 45 -0.02 14.56 -3.70
C SER A 45 0.39 13.50 -2.69
N GLY A 46 0.19 12.21 -2.99
CA GLY A 46 0.54 11.11 -2.08
C GLY A 46 -0.23 11.14 -0.77
N LEU A 47 -1.54 11.41 -0.84
CA LEU A 47 -2.43 11.63 0.32
C LEU A 47 -2.32 10.53 1.36
N ASN A 48 -2.12 9.28 0.94
CA ASN A 48 -2.11 8.14 1.85
C ASN A 48 -0.71 7.75 2.34
N TYR A 49 0.35 8.50 2.01
CA TYR A 49 1.70 8.11 2.42
C TYR A 49 1.87 8.02 3.93
N THR A 50 1.36 9.01 4.68
CA THR A 50 1.43 9.00 6.14
C THR A 50 0.59 7.87 6.74
N VAL A 51 -0.52 7.52 6.12
CA VAL A 51 -1.38 6.39 6.50
C VAL A 51 -0.66 5.06 6.26
N ALA A 52 0.01 4.90 5.12
CA ALA A 52 0.81 3.72 4.81
C ALA A 52 1.98 3.56 5.79
N VAL A 53 2.61 4.65 6.22
CA VAL A 53 3.62 4.63 7.29
C VAL A 53 3.02 4.18 8.63
N LYS A 54 1.81 4.63 8.99
CA LYS A 54 1.12 4.12 10.20
C LYS A 54 0.88 2.62 10.13
N TYR A 55 0.44 2.12 8.98
CA TYR A 55 0.23 0.68 8.76
C TYR A 55 1.55 -0.08 8.89
N ALA A 56 2.63 0.41 8.27
CA ALA A 56 3.95 -0.18 8.38
C ALA A 56 4.48 -0.20 9.82
N ASN A 57 4.28 0.89 10.56
CA ASN A 57 4.70 0.98 11.96
C ASN A 57 3.91 0.01 12.86
N ALA A 58 2.63 -0.21 12.59
CA ALA A 58 1.85 -1.21 13.33
C ALA A 58 2.42 -2.62 13.17
N LEU A 59 3.06 -2.91 12.03
CA LEU A 59 3.71 -4.19 11.79
C LEU A 59 5.03 -4.37 12.55
N GLN A 60 5.59 -3.34 13.18
CA GLN A 60 6.82 -3.49 13.97
C GLN A 60 6.68 -4.49 15.12
N GLN A 61 5.46 -4.70 15.62
CA GLN A 61 5.20 -5.69 16.67
C GLN A 61 5.46 -7.14 16.20
N VAL A 62 5.27 -7.40 14.90
CA VAL A 62 5.44 -8.73 14.28
C VAL A 62 6.67 -8.80 13.38
N LEU A 63 7.16 -7.65 12.91
CA LEU A 63 8.33 -7.47 12.06
C LEU A 63 9.21 -6.36 12.67
N PRO A 64 9.97 -6.61 13.74
CA PRO A 64 10.73 -5.58 14.47
C PRO A 64 11.76 -4.84 13.62
N LYS A 65 12.24 -5.46 12.53
CA LYS A 65 13.17 -4.88 11.56
C LYS A 65 12.46 -4.41 10.28
N ALA A 66 11.19 -4.02 10.37
CA ALA A 66 10.45 -3.49 9.23
C ALA A 66 11.19 -2.27 8.65
N PRO A 67 11.51 -2.27 7.35
CA PRO A 67 12.17 -1.14 6.71
C PRO A 67 11.22 0.07 6.59
N PRO A 68 11.76 1.27 6.31
CA PRO A 68 10.94 2.41 5.93
C PRO A 68 10.08 2.14 4.69
N VAL A 69 8.95 2.83 4.60
CA VAL A 69 8.06 2.78 3.43
C VAL A 69 8.70 3.53 2.26
N ILE A 70 8.77 2.87 1.11
CA ILE A 70 9.26 3.42 -0.16
C ILE A 70 8.08 3.93 -0.97
N LYS A 71 8.12 5.18 -1.44
CA LYS A 71 7.14 5.71 -2.39
C LYS A 71 7.41 5.15 -3.78
N ALA A 72 6.48 4.39 -4.32
CA ALA A 72 6.60 3.82 -5.65
C ALA A 72 6.24 4.84 -6.73
N HIS A 73 6.97 4.80 -7.86
CA HIS A 73 6.52 5.44 -9.07
C HIS A 73 5.28 4.71 -9.59
N THR A 74 4.12 5.38 -9.51
CA THR A 74 2.81 4.76 -9.71
C THR A 74 2.05 5.50 -10.80
N PRO A 75 1.42 4.78 -11.76
CA PRO A 75 0.50 5.39 -12.71
C PRO A 75 -0.55 6.23 -12.00
N LYS A 76 -0.76 7.45 -12.50
CA LYS A 76 -1.67 8.40 -11.86
C LYS A 76 -3.09 8.23 -12.40
N GLN A 77 -4.06 8.26 -11.48
CA GLN A 77 -5.46 8.29 -11.86
C GLN A 77 -5.77 9.63 -12.55
N LEU A 78 -6.69 9.60 -13.52
CA LEU A 78 -7.07 10.77 -14.30
C LEU A 78 -8.29 11.51 -13.73
N ASN A 79 -8.98 10.90 -12.76
CA ASN A 79 -10.18 11.46 -12.12
C ASN A 79 -10.08 11.32 -10.59
N GLY A 80 -11.11 11.78 -9.86
CA GLY A 80 -11.13 11.76 -8.39
C GLY A 80 -11.53 10.44 -7.74
N SER A 81 -11.96 9.42 -8.49
CA SER A 81 -12.66 8.24 -7.96
C SER A 81 -12.00 6.90 -8.31
N ASP A 82 -11.10 6.85 -9.28
CA ASP A 82 -10.50 5.60 -9.76
C ASP A 82 -9.46 4.99 -8.82
N CYS A 83 -9.16 5.63 -7.69
CA CYS A 83 -8.15 5.15 -6.73
C CYS A 83 -8.34 3.67 -6.35
N GLY A 84 -9.58 3.23 -6.13
CA GLY A 84 -9.90 1.83 -5.86
C GLY A 84 -9.61 0.90 -7.04
N LEU A 85 -9.92 1.32 -8.27
CA LEU A 85 -9.60 0.56 -9.49
C LEU A 85 -8.09 0.48 -9.70
N CYS A 86 -7.35 1.57 -9.43
CA CYS A 86 -5.89 1.56 -9.46
C CYS A 86 -5.31 0.54 -8.47
N VAL A 87 -5.83 0.48 -7.23
CA VAL A 87 -5.42 -0.53 -6.24
C VAL A 87 -5.63 -1.96 -6.75
N LEU A 88 -6.79 -2.24 -7.36
CA LEU A 88 -7.09 -3.57 -7.92
C LEU A 88 -6.17 -3.92 -9.09
N ALA A 89 -5.95 -2.98 -10.02
CA ALA A 89 -5.08 -3.17 -11.17
C ALA A 89 -3.62 -3.40 -10.76
N LEU A 90 -3.11 -2.59 -9.83
CA LEU A 90 -1.76 -2.73 -9.26
C LEU A 90 -1.62 -4.08 -8.56
N SER A 91 -2.59 -4.47 -7.72
CA SER A 91 -2.60 -5.77 -7.03
C SER A 91 -2.49 -6.93 -8.03
N LYS A 92 -3.29 -6.90 -9.11
CA LYS A 92 -3.25 -7.90 -10.17
C LYS A 92 -1.87 -7.98 -10.81
N VAL A 93 -1.29 -6.85 -11.22
CA VAL A 93 0.03 -6.81 -11.85
C VAL A 93 1.13 -7.29 -10.90
N THR A 94 1.12 -6.85 -9.64
CA THR A 94 2.07 -7.31 -8.63
C THR A 94 2.00 -8.83 -8.44
N CYS A 95 0.80 -9.42 -8.40
CA CYS A 95 0.63 -10.87 -8.37
C CYS A 95 1.22 -11.56 -9.61
N THR A 96 1.10 -10.99 -10.81
CA THR A 96 1.67 -11.61 -12.02
C THR A 96 3.21 -11.65 -12.02
N TRP A 97 3.85 -10.69 -11.37
CA TRP A 97 5.31 -10.69 -11.24
C TRP A 97 5.81 -11.63 -10.14
N TRP A 98 5.02 -11.83 -9.08
CA TRP A 98 5.41 -12.59 -7.89
C TRP A 98 5.20 -14.11 -7.97
N ILE A 99 4.59 -14.62 -9.04
CA ILE A 99 4.33 -16.06 -9.24
C ILE A 99 5.55 -16.78 -9.87
N LYS A 100 6.64 -16.07 -10.20
CA LYS A 100 7.91 -16.65 -10.64
C LYS A 100 8.96 -16.60 -9.53
#